data_AF-G9NKW1-F1
#
_entry.id   AF-G9NKW1-F1
#
_cell.length_a   1.000
_cell.length_b   1.000
_cell.length_c   1.000
_cell.angle_alpha   90.00
_cell.angle_beta   90.00
_cell.angle_gamma   90.00
#
_symmetry.space_group_name_H-M   'P 1'
#
loop_
_entity.id
_entity.type
_entity.pdbx_description
1 polymer ?
#
loop_
_entity_poly.entity_id
_entity_poly.type
_entity_poly.pdbx_seq_one_letter_code
_entity_poly.pdbx_strand_id
1 'polypeptide(L)'
;MNSISRHDVNTLLRQVQGNSLFNRQLSSVCQVNGLKSTGVKAELQRRIVHRDFSFKPSPFYSVESAVSGLRTFMTQHRNTVTIPLRLSDHPILQRCSDDKSYRIMVFCANDDSGLQDVAFPHQSELRVNGDEIKANLRGLKNKPGSTRPVDITNALRLRSNYMNNIEFTYALTNKKFYLIVNLCKTTSVTELVATISSRRKISEDSVISELNKIAQDPDVVATSQVLSLKCPLSYMRLEVPCRSLSCTHLQCFDATSYLQLQEQGPQWLCPICNKSAPFDQLAVDGYVKVILEKTSKNLETVTIEPNGKWSSKPPKEDSSPSRPRGAPVEDDEDDDLEVSEIIIGGRRLETPKKLSHCTDTPSSGGRDHSSTAPRGSHSAKRPAPAVIDLTLSSDDEEPIQRPSKRQHTYTYHRGTTPPWLSESPVNHQP
;
A
#
# COMPACT_ATOMS: atom_id res chain seq x y z
N MET A 1 -25.33 15.92 19.85
CA MET A 1 -25.19 14.45 19.88
C MET A 1 -24.14 14.12 20.91
N ASN A 2 -24.52 13.49 22.03
CA ASN A 2 -23.60 13.17 23.12
C ASN A 2 -22.56 12.15 22.64
N SER A 3 -21.27 12.48 22.80
CA SER A 3 -20.18 11.53 22.58
C SER A 3 -20.22 10.46 23.65
N ILE A 4 -20.52 9.21 23.28
CA ILE A 4 -20.46 8.06 24.18
C ILE A 4 -18.99 7.82 24.55
N SER A 5 -18.69 7.70 25.85
CA SER A 5 -17.33 7.44 26.33
C SER A 5 -16.85 6.05 25.91
N ARG A 6 -15.56 5.91 25.58
CA ARG A 6 -14.93 4.59 25.33
C ARG A 6 -15.10 3.62 26.50
N HIS A 7 -15.22 4.13 27.73
CA HIS A 7 -15.45 3.31 28.91
C HIS A 7 -16.85 2.68 28.92
N ASP A 8 -17.86 3.43 28.48
CA ASP A 8 -19.25 2.97 28.44
C ASP A 8 -19.43 1.89 27.36
N VAL A 9 -18.77 2.07 26.21
CA VAL A 9 -18.75 1.06 25.12
C VAL A 9 -18.14 -0.25 25.59
N ASN A 10 -17.00 -0.21 26.29
CA ASN A 10 -16.34 -1.41 26.82
C ASN A 10 -17.17 -2.12 27.90
N THR A 11 -17.92 -1.37 28.71
CA THR A 11 -18.82 -1.92 29.73
C THR A 11 -20.00 -2.64 29.09
N LEU A 12 -20.62 -2.03 28.07
CA LEU A 12 -21.69 -2.65 27.29
C LEU A 12 -21.21 -3.92 26.55
N LEU A 13 -20.01 -3.88 25.95
CA LEU A 13 -19.41 -5.05 25.30
C LEU A 13 -19.24 -6.22 26.28
N ARG A 14 -18.74 -5.96 27.50
CA ARG A 14 -18.64 -6.97 28.55
C ARG A 14 -19.99 -7.52 28.99
N GLN A 15 -21.02 -6.68 29.08
CA GLN A 15 -22.38 -7.12 29.42
C GLN A 15 -23.02 -8.01 28.34
N VAL A 16 -22.76 -7.70 27.05
CA VAL A 16 -23.26 -8.52 25.95
C VAL A 16 -22.49 -9.83 25.83
N GLN A 17 -21.16 -9.81 25.98
CA GLN A 17 -20.30 -11.00 25.94
C GLN A 17 -20.46 -11.88 27.19
N GLY A 18 -20.82 -11.29 28.32
CA GLY A 18 -21.02 -11.98 29.59
C GLY A 18 -22.29 -12.83 29.64
N ASN A 19 -22.52 -13.45 30.79
CA ASN A 19 -23.70 -14.28 31.01
C ASN A 19 -24.98 -13.51 31.37
N SER A 20 -24.88 -12.18 31.53
CA SER A 20 -25.96 -11.30 31.97
C SER A 20 -27.17 -11.22 31.04
N LEU A 21 -26.97 -11.38 29.72
CA LEU A 21 -28.08 -11.33 28.76
C LEU A 21 -28.53 -12.72 28.33
N PHE A 22 -29.84 -12.96 28.40
CA PHE A 22 -30.46 -14.19 27.92
C PHE A 22 -30.64 -14.17 26.39
N ASN A 23 -30.79 -15.35 25.77
CA ASN A 23 -30.97 -15.49 24.32
C ASN A 23 -32.12 -14.61 23.79
N ARG A 24 -33.28 -14.58 24.49
CA ARG A 24 -34.42 -13.72 24.12
C ARG A 24 -34.07 -12.23 24.11
N GLN A 25 -33.25 -11.76 25.05
CA GLN A 25 -32.83 -10.36 25.11
C GLN A 25 -31.85 -10.05 23.97
N LEU A 26 -30.88 -10.93 23.71
CA LEU A 26 -29.95 -10.78 22.58
C LEU A 26 -30.71 -10.84 21.24
N SER A 27 -31.72 -11.70 21.11
CA SER A 27 -32.59 -11.78 19.94
C SER A 27 -33.36 -10.48 19.70
N SER A 28 -33.90 -9.88 20.76
CA SER A 28 -34.56 -8.56 20.72
C SER A 28 -33.59 -7.45 20.35
N VAL A 29 -32.38 -7.44 20.93
CA VAL A 29 -31.31 -6.49 20.57
C VAL A 29 -30.96 -6.64 19.10
N CYS A 30 -30.81 -7.87 18.58
CA CYS A 30 -30.61 -8.09 17.15
C CYS A 30 -31.75 -7.51 16.32
N GLN A 31 -33.01 -7.78 16.70
CA GLN A 31 -34.20 -7.32 15.97
C GLN A 31 -34.29 -5.79 15.90
N VAL A 32 -34.08 -5.09 17.02
CA VAL A 32 -34.08 -3.61 17.09
C VAL A 32 -32.96 -3.01 16.22
N ASN A 33 -31.86 -3.75 16.07
CA ASN A 33 -30.69 -3.32 15.32
C ASN A 33 -30.65 -3.83 13.87
N GLY A 34 -31.76 -4.40 13.36
CA GLY A 34 -31.87 -4.89 11.98
C GLY A 34 -31.05 -6.15 11.69
N LEU A 35 -30.58 -6.86 12.72
CA LEU A 35 -29.81 -8.08 12.61
C LEU A 35 -30.73 -9.31 12.67
N LYS A 36 -30.30 -10.42 12.05
CA LYS A 36 -30.99 -11.70 12.19
C LYS A 36 -31.16 -12.04 13.68
N SER A 37 -32.40 -12.20 14.13
CA SER A 37 -32.75 -12.38 15.55
C SER A 37 -32.78 -13.85 16.00
N THR A 38 -32.67 -14.81 15.07
CA THR A 38 -32.67 -16.25 15.36
C THR A 38 -31.25 -16.78 15.55
N GLY A 39 -31.00 -17.60 16.56
CA GLY A 39 -29.70 -18.28 16.75
C GLY A 39 -29.43 -18.69 18.19
N VAL A 40 -28.33 -19.40 18.41
CA VAL A 40 -27.86 -19.72 19.77
C VAL A 40 -27.24 -18.49 20.44
N LYS A 41 -27.14 -18.49 21.77
CA LYS A 41 -26.69 -17.33 22.57
C LYS A 41 -25.36 -16.74 22.04
N ALA A 42 -24.36 -17.60 21.84
CA ALA A 42 -23.05 -17.19 21.33
C ALA A 42 -23.11 -16.54 19.94
N GLU A 43 -24.04 -16.96 19.08
CA GLU A 43 -24.21 -16.41 17.73
C GLU A 43 -24.88 -15.04 17.77
N LEU A 44 -25.88 -14.85 18.63
CA LEU A 44 -26.52 -13.55 18.85
C LEU A 44 -25.56 -12.57 19.52
N GLN A 45 -24.82 -13.01 20.55
CA GLN A 45 -23.74 -12.22 21.17
C GLN A 45 -22.71 -11.81 20.14
N ARG A 46 -22.26 -12.73 19.28
CA ARG A 46 -21.32 -12.42 18.20
C ARG A 46 -21.87 -11.35 17.26
N ARG A 47 -23.13 -11.44 16.84
CA ARG A 47 -23.76 -10.43 15.95
C ARG A 47 -23.88 -9.06 16.61
N ILE A 48 -24.11 -9.01 17.92
CA ILE A 48 -24.25 -7.75 18.67
C ILE A 48 -22.88 -7.12 18.98
N VAL A 49 -21.87 -7.95 19.25
CA VAL A 49 -20.52 -7.51 19.65
C VAL A 49 -19.63 -7.24 18.44
N HIS A 50 -19.65 -8.10 17.41
CA HIS A 50 -18.95 -7.88 16.14
C HIS A 50 -19.76 -6.94 15.23
N ARG A 51 -20.30 -5.87 15.80
CA ARG A 51 -21.17 -4.94 15.09
C ARG A 51 -20.44 -4.13 14.02
N ASP A 52 -19.11 -4.09 14.03
CA ASP A 52 -18.34 -3.18 13.18
C ASP A 52 -17.22 -3.87 12.37
N PHE A 53 -17.36 -5.14 11.98
CA PHE A 53 -16.45 -5.68 10.95
C PHE A 53 -16.70 -4.95 9.64
N SER A 54 -15.77 -4.09 9.25
CA SER A 54 -15.83 -3.32 8.01
C SER A 54 -14.43 -3.13 7.46
N PHE A 55 -14.29 -3.05 6.14
CA PHE A 55 -13.01 -2.69 5.54
C PHE A 55 -12.84 -1.17 5.54
N LYS A 56 -11.59 -0.70 5.68
CA LYS A 56 -11.28 0.71 5.46
C LYS A 56 -11.81 1.15 4.09
N PRO A 57 -12.48 2.32 4.01
CA PRO A 57 -13.02 2.81 2.76
C PRO A 57 -11.89 3.15 1.78
N SER A 58 -12.19 3.05 0.50
CA SER A 58 -11.30 3.42 -0.59
C SER A 58 -12.04 4.37 -1.53
N PRO A 59 -11.39 5.41 -2.09
CA PRO A 59 -12.03 6.23 -3.11
C PRO A 59 -12.23 5.47 -4.43
N PHE A 60 -11.42 4.43 -4.68
CA PHE A 60 -11.46 3.66 -5.92
C PHE A 60 -12.66 2.69 -6.01
N TYR A 61 -13.32 2.40 -4.89
CA TYR A 61 -14.51 1.55 -4.89
C TYR A 61 -15.40 1.78 -3.66
N SER A 62 -16.71 1.61 -3.83
CA SER A 62 -17.68 1.51 -2.75
C SER A 62 -18.24 0.09 -2.65
N VAL A 63 -18.26 -0.48 -1.44
CA VAL A 63 -18.87 -1.79 -1.20
C VAL A 63 -20.40 -1.62 -1.17
N GLU A 64 -21.10 -2.34 -2.05
CA GLU A 64 -22.56 -2.25 -2.19
C GLU A 64 -23.26 -3.36 -1.39
N SER A 65 -22.79 -4.59 -1.54
CA SER A 65 -23.37 -5.74 -0.86
C SER A 65 -22.42 -6.92 -0.78
N ALA A 66 -22.53 -7.70 0.29
CA ALA A 66 -21.86 -8.98 0.40
C ALA A 66 -22.62 -10.05 -0.40
N VAL A 67 -21.90 -10.76 -1.27
CA VAL A 67 -22.44 -11.85 -2.11
C VAL A 67 -21.92 -13.22 -1.67
N SER A 68 -21.25 -13.27 -0.52
CA SER A 68 -20.94 -14.49 0.22
C SER A 68 -21.06 -14.24 1.72
N GLY A 69 -21.27 -15.30 2.49
CA GLY A 69 -21.05 -15.24 3.95
C GLY A 69 -19.56 -15.07 4.27
N LEU A 70 -19.26 -14.46 5.43
CA LEU A 70 -17.91 -14.37 5.96
C LEU A 70 -17.38 -15.79 6.23
N ARG A 71 -16.23 -16.14 5.64
CA ARG A 71 -15.56 -17.43 5.88
C ARG A 71 -14.36 -17.21 6.78
N THR A 72 -14.32 -17.92 7.90
CA THR A 72 -13.17 -17.91 8.81
C THR A 72 -12.31 -19.15 8.54
N PHE A 73 -10.99 -18.99 8.59
CA PHE A 73 -10.07 -20.12 8.44
C PHE A 73 -9.09 -20.21 9.61
N MET A 74 -8.73 -21.45 9.96
CA MET A 74 -7.92 -21.79 11.13
C MET A 74 -6.45 -22.08 10.75
N THR A 75 -5.58 -22.04 11.77
CA THR A 75 -4.13 -22.24 11.70
C THR A 75 -3.76 -23.71 11.55
N GLN A 76 -3.63 -24.22 10.33
CA GLN A 76 -3.14 -25.58 10.05
C GLN A 76 -2.34 -25.62 8.73
N HIS A 77 -1.99 -26.82 8.25
CA HIS A 77 -1.34 -27.09 6.95
C HIS A 77 -2.11 -26.48 5.75
N ARG A 78 -1.66 -26.76 4.52
CA ARG A 78 -2.32 -26.28 3.28
C ARG A 78 -3.82 -26.62 3.32
N ASN A 79 -4.66 -25.60 3.21
CA ASN A 79 -6.12 -25.71 3.23
C ASN A 79 -6.72 -24.93 2.06
N THR A 80 -7.88 -25.38 1.58
CA THR A 80 -8.63 -24.71 0.52
C THR A 80 -10.05 -24.42 1.00
N VAL A 81 -10.48 -23.17 0.85
CA VAL A 81 -11.84 -22.72 1.12
C VAL A 81 -12.56 -22.53 -0.19
N THR A 82 -13.73 -23.13 -0.31
CA THR A 82 -14.59 -23.04 -1.49
C THR A 82 -15.81 -22.17 -1.19
N ILE A 83 -16.03 -21.16 -2.03
CA ILE A 83 -17.20 -20.29 -1.99
C ILE A 83 -18.00 -20.51 -3.29
N PRO A 84 -19.12 -21.26 -3.24
CA PRO A 84 -20.03 -21.35 -4.37
C PRO A 84 -20.76 -20.01 -4.54
N LEU A 85 -20.87 -19.55 -5.79
CA LEU A 85 -21.56 -18.30 -6.14
C LEU A 85 -22.45 -18.52 -7.36
N ARG A 86 -23.75 -18.27 -7.21
CA ARG A 86 -24.74 -18.40 -8.29
C ARG A 86 -25.51 -17.10 -8.46
N LEU A 87 -25.80 -16.74 -9.71
CA LEU A 87 -26.55 -15.53 -10.05
C LEU A 87 -27.98 -15.56 -9.49
N SER A 88 -28.67 -16.71 -9.55
CA SER A 88 -30.04 -16.84 -9.01
C SER A 88 -30.16 -16.54 -7.52
N ASP A 89 -29.10 -16.83 -6.76
CA ASP A 89 -29.09 -16.67 -5.30
C ASP A 89 -28.80 -15.21 -4.91
N HIS A 90 -28.19 -14.46 -5.83
CA HIS A 90 -27.78 -13.06 -5.65
C HIS A 90 -28.14 -12.22 -6.89
N PRO A 91 -29.42 -11.81 -7.07
CA PRO A 91 -29.87 -11.02 -8.22
C PRO A 91 -29.09 -9.71 -8.41
N ILE A 92 -28.54 -9.14 -7.34
CA ILE A 92 -27.72 -7.92 -7.38
C ILE A 92 -26.49 -8.06 -8.28
N LEU A 93 -25.99 -9.28 -8.51
CA LEU A 93 -24.87 -9.56 -9.42
C LEU A 93 -25.19 -9.24 -10.88
N GLN A 94 -26.48 -9.15 -11.25
CA GLN A 94 -26.90 -8.75 -12.60
C GLN A 94 -26.40 -7.34 -12.96
N ARG A 95 -26.20 -6.46 -11.96
CA ARG A 95 -25.64 -5.12 -12.17
C ARG A 95 -24.28 -5.12 -12.85
N CYS A 96 -23.46 -6.16 -12.67
CA CYS A 96 -22.18 -6.29 -13.40
C CYS A 96 -22.34 -6.48 -14.91
N SER A 97 -23.50 -6.99 -15.34
CA SER A 97 -23.83 -7.13 -16.76
C SER A 97 -24.34 -5.80 -17.31
N ASP A 98 -25.16 -5.10 -16.53
CA ASP A 98 -25.81 -3.84 -16.92
C ASP A 98 -24.83 -2.65 -16.92
N ASP A 99 -23.94 -2.58 -15.94
CA ASP A 99 -22.98 -1.49 -15.74
C ASP A 99 -21.57 -2.04 -15.43
N LYS A 100 -20.61 -1.66 -16.28
CA LYS A 100 -19.20 -2.12 -16.19
C LYS A 100 -18.41 -1.51 -15.03
N SER A 101 -18.97 -0.51 -14.35
CA SER A 101 -18.42 0.04 -13.11
C SER A 101 -18.63 -0.90 -11.92
N TYR A 102 -19.54 -1.88 -12.01
CA TYR A 102 -19.72 -2.86 -10.95
C TYR A 102 -18.71 -4.01 -11.10
N ARG A 103 -18.06 -4.35 -9.99
CA ARG A 103 -17.07 -5.41 -9.88
C ARG A 103 -17.37 -6.32 -8.70
N ILE A 104 -17.12 -7.61 -8.89
CA ILE A 104 -17.20 -8.63 -7.84
C ILE A 104 -15.78 -8.83 -7.34
N MET A 105 -15.52 -8.42 -6.10
CA MET A 105 -14.18 -8.41 -5.51
C MET A 105 -14.10 -9.27 -4.26
N VAL A 106 -12.98 -9.97 -4.12
CA VAL A 106 -12.66 -10.78 -2.94
C VAL A 106 -11.87 -9.93 -1.96
N PHE A 107 -12.36 -9.86 -0.73
CA PHE A 107 -11.71 -9.18 0.39
C PHE A 107 -11.26 -10.21 1.42
N CYS A 108 -10.14 -9.94 2.07
CA CYS A 108 -9.64 -10.74 3.18
C CYS A 108 -9.17 -9.81 4.30
N ALA A 109 -9.44 -10.17 5.55
CA ALA A 109 -8.97 -9.46 6.74
C ALA A 109 -8.23 -10.41 7.69
N ASN A 110 -7.39 -9.87 8.57
CA ASN A 110 -6.63 -10.61 9.57
C ASN A 110 -7.30 -10.65 10.96
N ASP A 111 -8.45 -9.99 11.13
CA ASP A 111 -9.27 -9.92 12.35
C ASP A 111 -10.76 -9.84 11.96
N ASP A 112 -11.68 -10.20 12.85
CA ASP A 112 -13.14 -10.16 12.68
C ASP A 112 -13.82 -9.01 13.43
N SER A 113 -13.05 -8.05 13.93
CA SER A 113 -13.60 -6.93 14.70
C SER A 113 -13.06 -5.58 14.23
N GLY A 114 -13.94 -4.58 14.17
CA GLY A 114 -13.57 -3.20 13.83
C GLY A 114 -13.17 -2.96 12.37
N LEU A 115 -12.48 -1.84 12.16
CA LEU A 115 -12.10 -1.35 10.84
C LEU A 115 -10.82 -2.01 10.34
N GLN A 116 -10.95 -2.85 9.31
CA GLN A 116 -9.91 -3.75 8.83
C GLN A 116 -9.23 -3.25 7.55
N ASP A 117 -7.92 -3.48 7.49
CA ASP A 117 -7.17 -3.42 6.23
C ASP A 117 -7.43 -4.68 5.41
N VAL A 118 -7.41 -4.55 4.08
CA VAL A 118 -7.37 -5.73 3.22
C VAL A 118 -6.01 -6.39 3.39
N ALA A 119 -6.01 -7.66 3.78
CA ALA A 119 -4.82 -8.45 4.03
C ALA A 119 -5.09 -9.93 3.78
N PHE A 120 -4.31 -10.54 2.90
CA PHE A 120 -4.34 -11.97 2.63
C PHE A 120 -3.15 -12.69 3.30
N PRO A 121 -3.28 -13.98 3.60
CA PRO A 121 -2.15 -14.85 3.91
C PRO A 121 -0.97 -14.74 2.94
N HIS A 122 0.26 -14.77 3.45
CA HIS A 122 1.47 -14.65 2.62
C HIS A 122 1.62 -15.76 1.57
N GLN A 123 1.25 -16.98 1.92
CA GLN A 123 1.15 -18.12 1.01
C GLN A 123 -0.34 -18.35 0.76
N SER A 124 -0.89 -17.63 -0.21
CA SER A 124 -2.24 -17.85 -0.70
C SER A 124 -2.33 -17.77 -2.21
N GLU A 125 -3.34 -18.41 -2.75
CA GLU A 125 -3.68 -18.51 -4.16
C GLU A 125 -5.20 -18.42 -4.29
N LEU A 126 -5.68 -17.75 -5.33
CA LEU A 126 -7.10 -17.63 -5.64
C LEU A 126 -7.37 -18.24 -7.02
N ARG A 127 -8.33 -19.15 -7.09
CA ARG A 127 -8.81 -19.74 -8.35
C ARG A 127 -10.30 -19.53 -8.49
N VAL A 128 -10.77 -19.34 -9.71
CA VAL A 128 -12.20 -19.22 -10.03
C VAL A 128 -12.50 -20.17 -11.18
N ASN A 129 -13.45 -21.07 -10.96
CA ASN A 129 -13.85 -22.08 -11.95
C ASN A 129 -12.69 -22.97 -12.46
N GLY A 130 -11.65 -23.14 -11.64
CA GLY A 130 -10.44 -23.91 -11.97
C GLY A 130 -9.28 -23.07 -12.52
N ASP A 131 -9.52 -21.82 -12.90
CA ASP A 131 -8.51 -20.92 -13.46
C ASP A 131 -7.87 -20.05 -12.37
N GLU A 132 -6.54 -19.92 -12.38
CA GLU A 132 -5.79 -19.10 -11.42
C GLU A 132 -5.98 -17.60 -11.69
N ILE A 133 -6.23 -16.83 -10.62
CA ILE A 133 -6.35 -15.37 -10.66
C ILE A 133 -5.00 -14.74 -10.31
N LYS A 134 -4.33 -14.18 -11.32
CA LYS A 134 -3.07 -13.45 -11.15
C LYS A 134 -3.32 -12.08 -10.49
N ALA A 135 -3.19 -12.02 -9.16
CA ALA A 135 -3.36 -10.79 -8.38
C ALA A 135 -2.26 -10.61 -7.32
N ASN A 136 -1.97 -9.37 -6.95
CA ASN A 136 -1.04 -9.08 -5.84
C ASN A 136 -1.75 -9.19 -4.49
N LEU A 137 -1.62 -10.35 -3.84
CA LEU A 137 -2.20 -10.62 -2.52
C LEU A 137 -1.35 -10.11 -1.34
N ARG A 138 -0.12 -9.63 -1.60
CA ARG A 138 0.82 -9.23 -0.54
C ARG A 138 0.89 -7.73 -0.30
N GLY A 139 0.44 -6.93 -1.26
CA GLY A 139 0.60 -5.48 -1.21
C GLY A 139 2.08 -5.07 -1.22
N LEU A 140 2.39 -3.95 -0.58
CA LEU A 140 3.74 -3.44 -0.39
C LEU A 140 4.36 -3.99 0.90
N LYS A 141 5.64 -4.37 0.82
CA LYS A 141 6.40 -4.90 1.96
C LYS A 141 6.39 -3.90 3.13
N ASN A 142 6.09 -4.39 4.34
CA ASN A 142 6.06 -3.62 5.59
C ASN A 142 5.07 -2.44 5.60
N LYS A 143 4.05 -2.45 4.73
CA LYS A 143 3.00 -1.41 4.68
C LYS A 143 1.61 -2.05 4.75
N PRO A 144 1.09 -2.35 5.96
CA PRO A 144 -0.29 -2.79 6.13
C PRO A 144 -1.27 -1.82 5.47
N GLY A 145 -2.35 -2.35 4.87
CA GLY A 145 -3.34 -1.54 4.15
C GLY A 145 -3.00 -1.20 2.69
N SER A 146 -1.83 -1.62 2.20
CA SER A 146 -1.43 -1.43 0.79
C SER A 146 -1.89 -2.55 -0.14
N THR A 147 -2.49 -3.62 0.39
CA THR A 147 -3.09 -4.70 -0.39
C THR A 147 -4.48 -4.30 -0.85
N ARG A 148 -4.87 -4.72 -2.06
CA ARG A 148 -6.16 -4.41 -2.65
C ARG A 148 -7.08 -5.63 -2.64
N PRO A 149 -8.41 -5.43 -2.66
CA PRO A 149 -9.34 -6.49 -3.01
C PRO A 149 -9.03 -7.05 -4.39
N VAL A 150 -9.35 -8.32 -4.61
CA VAL A 150 -9.07 -9.00 -5.88
C VAL A 150 -10.31 -8.99 -6.75
N ASP A 151 -10.26 -8.34 -7.91
CA ASP A 151 -11.33 -8.39 -8.91
C ASP A 151 -11.37 -9.77 -9.58
N ILE A 152 -12.51 -10.45 -9.44
CA ILE A 152 -12.78 -11.75 -10.07
C ILE A 152 -13.89 -11.68 -11.13
N THR A 153 -14.39 -10.48 -11.44
CA THR A 153 -15.55 -10.27 -12.31
C THR A 153 -15.42 -11.00 -13.64
N ASN A 154 -14.26 -10.89 -14.29
CA ASN A 154 -14.01 -11.48 -15.61
C ASN A 154 -13.85 -13.01 -15.59
N ALA A 155 -13.57 -13.60 -14.43
CA ALA A 155 -13.42 -15.06 -14.28
C ALA A 155 -14.76 -15.76 -13.96
N LEU A 156 -15.77 -14.98 -13.55
CA LEU A 156 -17.10 -15.48 -13.24
C LEU A 156 -17.95 -15.66 -14.50
N ARG A 157 -18.66 -16.79 -14.54
CA ARG A 157 -19.69 -17.08 -15.54
C ARG A 157 -21.04 -16.68 -14.96
N LEU A 158 -21.47 -15.45 -15.25
CA LEU A 158 -22.73 -14.87 -14.76
C LEU A 158 -23.93 -15.37 -15.59
N ARG A 159 -24.27 -16.66 -15.46
CA ARG A 159 -25.46 -17.28 -16.07
C ARG A 159 -26.41 -17.74 -14.97
N SER A 160 -27.72 -17.66 -15.21
CA SER A 160 -28.77 -17.89 -14.20
C SER A 160 -28.57 -19.15 -13.35
N ASN A 161 -28.24 -20.29 -13.99
CA ASN A 161 -28.09 -21.59 -13.32
C ASN A 161 -26.64 -22.09 -13.21
N TYR A 162 -25.65 -21.25 -13.52
CA TYR A 162 -24.25 -21.67 -13.44
C TYR A 162 -23.71 -21.45 -12.02
N MET A 163 -23.18 -22.52 -11.41
CA MET A 163 -22.51 -22.45 -10.13
C MET A 163 -21.04 -22.07 -10.35
N ASN A 164 -20.67 -20.85 -9.99
CA ASN A 164 -19.26 -20.47 -9.93
C ASN A 164 -18.62 -21.04 -8.68
N ASN A 165 -17.40 -21.53 -8.81
CA ASN A 165 -16.61 -22.05 -7.69
C ASN A 165 -15.39 -21.16 -7.47
N ILE A 166 -15.39 -20.40 -6.37
CA ILE A 166 -14.26 -19.56 -5.96
C ILE A 166 -13.46 -20.33 -4.92
N GLU A 167 -12.23 -20.69 -5.24
CA GLU A 167 -11.35 -21.48 -4.38
C GLU A 167 -10.20 -20.59 -3.87
N PHE A 168 -10.08 -20.49 -2.56
CA PHE A 168 -8.99 -19.78 -1.90
C PHE A 168 -8.13 -20.78 -1.14
N THR A 169 -6.93 -21.02 -1.65
CA THR A 169 -5.96 -21.92 -1.03
C THR A 169 -4.95 -21.12 -0.24
N TYR A 170 -4.66 -21.52 0.99
CA TYR A 170 -3.64 -20.89 1.84
C TYR A 170 -2.82 -21.93 2.60
N ALA A 171 -1.61 -21.55 3.02
CA ALA A 171 -0.71 -22.40 3.78
C ALA A 171 0.13 -21.58 4.78
N LEU A 172 0.68 -22.27 5.79
CA LEU A 172 1.63 -21.73 6.77
C LEU A 172 1.16 -20.44 7.47
N THR A 173 -0.14 -20.32 7.74
CA THR A 173 -0.71 -19.18 8.45
C THR A 173 -0.73 -19.41 9.96
N ASN A 174 -0.15 -18.49 10.72
CA ASN A 174 -0.20 -18.45 12.18
C ASN A 174 -1.32 -17.55 12.75
N LYS A 175 -2.09 -16.90 11.87
CA LYS A 175 -3.22 -16.02 12.22
C LYS A 175 -4.50 -16.53 11.59
N LYS A 176 -5.64 -16.21 12.21
CA LYS A 176 -6.95 -16.37 11.58
C LYS A 176 -7.12 -15.29 10.52
N PHE A 177 -7.84 -15.64 9.47
CA PHE A 177 -8.21 -14.71 8.41
C PHE A 177 -9.67 -14.91 8.05
N TYR A 178 -10.25 -13.86 7.47
CA TYR A 178 -11.68 -13.77 7.17
C TYR A 178 -11.87 -13.36 5.71
N LEU A 179 -12.40 -14.26 4.88
CA LEU A 179 -12.70 -14.00 3.46
C LEU A 179 -14.16 -13.61 3.29
N ILE A 180 -14.39 -12.64 2.42
CA ILE A 180 -15.73 -12.29 1.95
C ILE A 180 -15.68 -11.84 0.50
N VAL A 181 -16.71 -12.17 -0.27
CA VAL A 181 -16.88 -11.72 -1.65
C VAL A 181 -17.95 -10.64 -1.64
N ASN A 182 -17.61 -9.47 -2.18
CA ASN A 182 -18.49 -8.31 -2.23
C ASN A 182 -18.73 -7.87 -3.67
N LEU A 183 -19.94 -7.40 -3.95
CA LEU A 183 -20.21 -6.54 -5.08
C LEU A 183 -19.80 -5.11 -4.70
N CYS A 184 -19.06 -4.46 -5.58
CA CYS A 184 -18.59 -3.09 -5.38
C CYS A 184 -18.82 -2.27 -6.65
N LYS A 185 -19.02 -0.97 -6.48
CA LYS A 185 -18.98 0.00 -7.59
C LYS A 185 -17.61 0.67 -7.60
N THR A 186 -16.90 0.60 -8.73
CA THR A 186 -15.58 1.22 -8.88
C THR A 186 -15.71 2.66 -9.35
N THR A 187 -14.81 3.52 -8.86
CA THR A 187 -14.66 4.90 -9.33
C THR A 187 -13.33 5.01 -10.06
N SER A 188 -13.35 5.49 -11.30
CA SER A 188 -12.15 5.64 -12.10
C SER A 188 -11.27 6.80 -11.60
N VAL A 189 -9.97 6.74 -11.90
CA VAL A 189 -9.04 7.85 -11.61
C VAL A 189 -9.56 9.17 -12.20
N THR A 190 -10.09 9.16 -13.43
CA THR A 190 -10.63 10.36 -14.08
C THR A 190 -11.77 11.00 -13.29
N GLU A 191 -12.71 10.20 -12.78
CA GLU A 191 -13.81 10.68 -11.94
C GLU A 191 -13.30 11.23 -10.59
N LEU A 192 -12.30 10.58 -10.01
CA LEU A 192 -11.67 11.03 -8.77
C LEU A 192 -10.92 12.35 -8.96
N VAL A 193 -10.23 12.55 -10.07
CA VAL A 193 -9.57 13.82 -10.43
C VAL A 193 -10.61 14.94 -10.61
N ALA A 194 -11.72 14.65 -11.28
CA ALA A 194 -12.83 15.60 -11.42
C ALA A 194 -13.42 15.97 -10.04
N THR A 195 -13.54 15.00 -9.14
CA THR A 195 -13.97 15.22 -7.76
C THR A 195 -13.00 16.11 -6.98
N ILE A 196 -11.69 15.87 -7.08
CA ILE A 196 -10.67 16.74 -6.45
C ILE A 196 -10.78 18.17 -7.00
N SER A 197 -10.91 18.30 -8.31
CA SER A 197 -10.94 19.59 -9.02
C SER A 197 -12.12 20.48 -8.63
N SER A 198 -13.25 19.88 -8.27
CA SER A 198 -14.49 20.56 -7.90
C SER A 198 -14.64 20.78 -6.38
N ARG A 199 -13.99 19.97 -5.55
CA ARG A 199 -14.26 19.93 -4.10
C ARG A 199 -13.46 20.93 -3.27
N ARG A 200 -12.13 20.79 -3.20
CA ARG A 200 -11.27 21.59 -2.32
C ARG A 200 -10.21 22.31 -3.14
N LYS A 201 -9.96 23.57 -2.77
CA LYS A 201 -8.95 24.41 -3.39
C LYS A 201 -8.14 25.12 -2.32
N ILE A 202 -6.82 25.17 -2.51
CA ILE A 202 -5.94 26.10 -1.81
C ILE A 202 -5.98 27.38 -2.65
N SER A 203 -6.53 28.47 -2.10
CA SER A 203 -6.70 29.71 -2.88
C SER A 203 -5.35 30.38 -3.16
N GLU A 204 -5.28 31.12 -4.27
CA GLU A 204 -4.12 31.94 -4.62
C GLU A 204 -3.74 32.88 -3.46
N ASP A 205 -4.72 33.59 -2.91
CA ASP A 205 -4.53 34.51 -1.78
C ASP A 205 -3.98 33.83 -0.53
N SER A 206 -4.39 32.59 -0.25
CA SER A 206 -3.89 31.83 0.91
C SER A 206 -2.41 31.51 0.74
N VAL A 207 -1.98 31.14 -0.46
CA VAL A 207 -0.57 30.85 -0.76
C VAL A 207 0.26 32.13 -0.68
N ILE A 208 -0.23 33.22 -1.27
CA ILE A 208 0.46 34.52 -1.23
C ILE A 208 0.59 35.02 0.22
N SER A 209 -0.46 34.87 1.03
CA SER A 209 -0.43 35.24 2.45
C SER A 209 0.59 34.41 3.25
N GLU A 210 0.65 33.10 3.00
CA GLU A 210 1.64 32.22 3.63
C GLU A 210 3.07 32.59 3.25
N LEU A 211 3.34 32.86 1.97
CA LEU A 211 4.65 33.32 1.49
C LEU A 211 5.04 34.67 2.13
N ASN A 212 4.13 35.65 2.15
CA ASN A 212 4.39 36.94 2.77
C ASN A 212 4.64 36.83 4.27
N LYS A 213 3.92 35.95 4.96
CA LYS A 213 4.13 35.72 6.40
C LYS A 213 5.53 35.17 6.68
N ILE A 214 6.01 34.23 5.86
CA ILE A 214 7.38 33.69 5.96
C ILE A 214 8.40 34.79 5.64
N ALA A 215 8.10 35.66 4.66
CA ALA A 215 8.99 36.75 4.27
C ALA A 215 9.13 37.88 5.30
N GLN A 216 8.14 38.03 6.19
CA GLN A 216 8.14 39.02 7.26
C GLN A 216 8.71 38.49 8.59
N ASP A 217 9.09 37.22 8.63
CA ASP A 217 9.69 36.61 9.82
C ASP A 217 11.12 37.16 10.01
N PRO A 218 11.41 37.84 11.14
CA PRO A 218 12.73 38.44 11.38
C PRO A 218 13.87 37.41 11.46
N ASP A 219 13.55 36.14 11.74
CA ASP A 219 14.53 35.06 11.83
C ASP A 219 14.77 34.36 10.48
N VAL A 220 14.06 34.76 9.42
CA VAL A 220 14.11 34.12 8.09
C VAL A 220 14.59 35.10 7.03
N VAL A 221 15.73 34.79 6.39
CA VAL A 221 16.16 35.49 5.18
C VAL A 221 15.39 34.95 3.98
N ALA A 222 14.31 35.63 3.60
CA ALA A 222 13.48 35.20 2.48
C ALA A 222 14.14 35.52 1.14
N THR A 223 14.50 34.47 0.41
CA THR A 223 15.05 34.54 -0.94
C THR A 223 14.02 34.05 -1.96
N SER A 224 14.19 34.42 -3.22
CA SER A 224 13.40 33.87 -4.32
C SER A 224 13.62 32.35 -4.43
N GLN A 225 12.57 31.59 -4.73
CA GLN A 225 12.66 30.13 -4.93
C GLN A 225 12.26 29.73 -6.34
N VAL A 226 12.93 28.74 -6.92
CA VAL A 226 12.57 28.17 -8.23
C VAL A 226 11.51 27.09 -8.05
N LEU A 227 10.36 27.25 -8.70
CA LEU A 227 9.25 26.29 -8.68
C LEU A 227 9.20 25.52 -10.00
N SER A 228 9.14 24.19 -9.93
CA SER A 228 8.96 23.35 -11.12
C SER A 228 7.48 23.22 -11.48
N LEU A 229 7.18 23.39 -12.76
CA LEU A 229 5.87 23.17 -13.37
C LEU A 229 5.68 21.72 -13.84
N LYS A 230 6.69 20.86 -13.62
CA LYS A 230 6.61 19.42 -13.86
C LYS A 230 6.20 18.67 -12.60
N CYS A 231 5.45 17.59 -12.80
CA CYS A 231 5.10 16.66 -11.74
C CYS A 231 6.32 15.82 -11.35
N PRO A 232 6.64 15.67 -10.04
CA PRO A 232 7.74 14.82 -9.59
C PRO A 232 7.51 13.31 -9.81
N LEU A 233 6.27 12.89 -10.10
CA LEU A 233 5.92 11.48 -10.31
C LEU A 233 5.99 11.07 -11.79
N SER A 234 5.40 11.88 -12.68
CA SER A 234 5.35 11.58 -14.11
C SER A 234 6.44 12.28 -14.92
N TYR A 235 7.12 13.27 -14.34
CA TYR A 235 8.06 14.18 -15.03
C TYR A 235 7.44 14.98 -16.18
N MET A 236 6.11 14.89 -16.34
CA MET A 236 5.32 15.65 -17.29
C MET A 236 4.86 16.97 -16.68
N ARG A 237 4.49 17.94 -17.51
CA ARG A 237 3.88 19.19 -17.03
C ARG A 237 2.62 18.87 -16.20
N LEU A 238 2.47 19.56 -15.07
CA LEU A 238 1.29 19.44 -14.22
C LEU A 238 0.04 19.84 -15.02
N GLU A 239 -1.00 19.01 -14.97
CA GLU A 239 -2.32 19.34 -15.52
C GLU A 239 -3.28 19.76 -14.40
N VAL A 240 -3.33 18.96 -13.33
CA VAL A 240 -4.13 19.26 -12.13
C VAL A 240 -3.17 19.37 -10.94
N PRO A 241 -2.61 20.55 -10.66
CA PRO A 241 -1.66 20.74 -9.57
C PRO A 241 -2.36 20.53 -8.23
N CYS A 242 -1.92 19.53 -7.48
CA CYS A 242 -2.50 19.15 -6.20
C CYS A 242 -1.46 19.11 -5.10
N ARG A 243 -1.94 19.41 -3.88
CA ARG A 243 -1.25 19.20 -2.61
C ARG A 243 -2.24 18.66 -1.58
N SER A 244 -1.73 18.08 -0.50
CA SER A 244 -2.53 17.87 0.71
C SER A 244 -2.68 19.19 1.45
N LEU A 245 -3.80 19.40 2.14
CA LEU A 245 -3.97 20.57 3.02
C LEU A 245 -2.94 20.63 4.16
N SER A 246 -2.27 19.52 4.49
CA SER A 246 -1.21 19.45 5.48
C SER A 246 0.20 19.71 4.92
N CYS A 247 0.33 19.93 3.61
CA CYS A 247 1.59 20.23 2.95
C CYS A 247 2.06 21.64 3.28
N THR A 248 3.35 21.78 3.60
CA THR A 248 4.01 23.07 3.90
C THR A 248 5.02 23.47 2.81
N HIS A 249 4.97 22.81 1.65
CA HIS A 249 5.84 23.08 0.50
C HIS A 249 5.02 23.64 -0.67
N LEU A 250 5.59 24.51 -1.49
CA LEU A 250 4.88 25.09 -2.64
C LEU A 250 4.78 24.11 -3.83
N GLN A 251 5.78 23.23 -4.01
CA GLN A 251 5.81 22.28 -5.13
C GLN A 251 4.55 21.39 -5.16
N CYS A 252 3.92 21.28 -6.32
CA CYS A 252 2.74 20.43 -6.53
C CYS A 252 3.10 19.10 -7.16
N PHE A 253 2.21 18.12 -7.00
CA PHE A 253 2.17 16.89 -7.80
C PHE A 253 0.88 16.85 -8.61
N ASP A 254 0.87 16.09 -9.71
CA ASP A 254 -0.29 15.97 -10.57
C ASP A 254 -1.31 14.99 -9.96
N ALA A 255 -2.59 15.39 -9.93
CA ALA A 255 -3.66 14.60 -9.32
C ALA A 255 -3.80 13.21 -9.97
N THR A 256 -3.73 13.14 -11.30
CA THR A 256 -3.89 11.89 -12.07
C THR A 256 -2.75 10.94 -11.75
N SER A 257 -1.51 11.45 -11.85
CA SER A 257 -0.30 10.66 -11.57
C SER A 257 -0.27 10.15 -10.14
N TYR A 258 -0.69 10.99 -9.19
CA TYR A 258 -0.79 10.61 -7.78
C TYR A 258 -1.84 9.52 -7.54
N LEU A 259 -3.04 9.68 -8.09
CA LEU A 259 -4.11 8.69 -7.92
C LEU A 259 -3.79 7.36 -8.58
N GLN A 260 -3.14 7.35 -9.74
CA GLN A 260 -2.65 6.11 -10.37
C GLN A 260 -1.64 5.38 -9.47
N LEU A 261 -0.72 6.11 -8.83
CA LEU A 261 0.21 5.54 -7.86
C LEU A 261 -0.54 4.94 -6.65
N GLN A 262 -1.48 5.69 -6.07
CA GLN A 262 -2.28 5.21 -4.94
C GLN A 262 -3.19 4.05 -5.32
N GLU A 263 -3.67 4.00 -6.55
CA GLU A 263 -4.45 2.88 -7.05
C GLU A 263 -3.61 1.60 -7.05
N GLN A 264 -2.31 1.64 -7.38
CA GLN A 264 -1.48 0.43 -7.43
C GLN A 264 -1.10 -0.13 -6.06
N GLY A 265 -0.84 0.75 -5.09
CA GLY A 265 -0.43 0.39 -3.75
C GLY A 265 -0.62 1.57 -2.81
N PRO A 266 -1.80 1.71 -2.19
CA PRO A 266 -2.15 2.91 -1.45
C PRO A 266 -1.24 3.07 -0.24
N GLN A 267 -0.56 4.22 -0.17
CA GLN A 267 0.21 4.66 0.99
C GLN A 267 -0.35 5.98 1.55
N TRP A 268 -1.02 6.78 0.73
CA TRP A 268 -1.61 8.07 1.09
C TRP A 268 -0.62 9.03 1.74
N LEU A 269 0.61 9.05 1.21
CA LEU A 269 1.67 9.97 1.61
C LEU A 269 1.96 10.94 0.46
N CYS A 270 2.29 12.18 0.78
CA CYS A 270 2.73 13.16 -0.19
C CYS A 270 4.09 12.73 -0.79
N PRO A 271 4.24 12.69 -2.12
CA PRO A 271 5.49 12.27 -2.75
C PRO A 271 6.65 13.27 -2.58
N ILE A 272 6.38 14.46 -2.02
CA ILE A 272 7.37 15.53 -1.85
C ILE A 272 7.84 15.60 -0.40
N CYS A 273 6.91 15.71 0.56
CA CYS A 273 7.25 15.86 1.98
C CYS A 273 6.94 14.64 2.86
N ASN A 274 6.43 13.56 2.27
CA ASN A 274 6.08 12.31 2.97
C ASN A 274 5.03 12.46 4.10
N LYS A 275 4.38 13.62 4.23
CA LYS A 275 3.25 13.85 5.14
C LYS A 275 1.97 13.16 4.65
N SER A 276 1.04 12.92 5.56
CA SER A 276 -0.26 12.31 5.25
C SER A 276 -1.04 13.12 4.20
N ALA A 277 -1.46 12.44 3.13
CA ALA A 277 -2.16 13.00 1.98
C ALA A 277 -3.31 12.07 1.52
N PRO A 278 -4.25 11.68 2.41
CA PRO A 278 -5.39 10.86 2.01
C PRO A 278 -6.26 11.61 0.99
N PHE A 279 -7.04 10.87 0.20
CA PHE A 279 -7.89 11.42 -0.86
C PHE A 279 -8.75 12.60 -0.39
N ASP A 280 -9.25 12.52 0.85
CA ASP A 280 -10.02 13.61 1.41
C ASP A 280 -9.17 14.86 1.63
N GLN A 281 -7.92 14.78 2.04
CA GLN A 281 -7.10 15.98 2.26
C GLN A 281 -6.50 16.59 0.98
N LEU A 282 -6.71 15.98 -0.18
CA LEU A 282 -6.25 16.54 -1.46
C LEU A 282 -7.07 17.78 -1.87
N ALA A 283 -6.36 18.80 -2.32
CA ALA A 283 -6.89 20.05 -2.84
C ALA A 283 -6.08 20.54 -4.05
N VAL A 284 -6.77 21.19 -5.00
CA VAL A 284 -6.11 21.85 -6.13
C VAL A 284 -5.43 23.12 -5.64
N ASP A 285 -4.18 23.31 -6.04
CA ASP A 285 -3.44 24.54 -5.75
C ASP A 285 -3.80 25.63 -6.76
N GLY A 286 -4.54 26.64 -6.32
CA GLY A 286 -4.99 27.75 -7.16
C GLY A 286 -3.84 28.61 -7.66
N TYR A 287 -2.81 28.83 -6.83
CA TYR A 287 -1.65 29.64 -7.19
C TYR A 287 -0.87 29.01 -8.35
N VAL A 288 -0.49 27.73 -8.20
CA VAL A 288 0.21 27.00 -9.26
C VAL A 288 -0.67 26.79 -10.49
N LYS A 289 -1.98 26.60 -10.31
CA LYS A 289 -2.92 26.50 -11.44
C LYS A 289 -2.93 27.76 -12.29
N VAL A 290 -2.98 28.94 -11.67
CA VAL A 290 -2.93 30.23 -12.37
C VAL A 290 -1.61 30.40 -13.12
N ILE A 291 -0.48 29.99 -12.53
CA ILE A 291 0.82 29.99 -13.21
C ILE A 291 0.80 29.08 -14.45
N LEU A 292 0.26 27.87 -14.32
CA LEU A 292 0.17 26.91 -15.43
C LEU A 292 -0.68 27.43 -16.59
N GLU A 293 -1.78 28.13 -16.28
CA GLU A 293 -2.69 28.76 -17.26
C GLU A 293 -2.06 30.00 -17.94
N LYS A 294 -1.20 30.75 -17.24
CA LYS A 294 -0.55 31.97 -17.73
C LYS A 294 0.82 31.74 -18.39
N THR A 295 1.33 30.51 -18.42
CA THR A 295 2.65 30.19 -18.97
C THR A 295 2.58 29.24 -20.16
N SER A 296 3.58 29.32 -21.04
CA SER A 296 3.69 28.41 -22.19
C SER A 296 3.83 26.95 -21.74
N LYS A 297 3.30 26.02 -22.54
CA LYS A 297 3.40 24.56 -22.28
C LYS A 297 4.85 24.06 -22.24
N ASN A 298 5.77 24.76 -22.88
CA ASN A 298 7.20 24.41 -22.91
C ASN A 298 7.99 24.98 -21.73
N LEU A 299 7.41 25.89 -20.92
CA LEU A 299 8.11 26.45 -19.77
C LEU A 299 8.09 25.45 -18.62
N GLU A 300 9.26 25.09 -18.09
CA GLU A 300 9.38 24.04 -17.08
C GLU A 300 9.48 24.56 -15.64
N THR A 301 9.95 25.79 -15.47
CA THR A 301 10.18 26.41 -14.16
C THR A 301 9.77 27.88 -14.16
N VAL A 302 9.51 28.40 -12.97
CA VAL A 302 9.31 29.83 -12.70
C VAL A 302 10.05 30.21 -11.41
N THR A 303 10.43 31.48 -11.29
CA THR A 303 10.98 32.03 -10.05
C THR A 303 9.86 32.67 -9.25
N ILE A 304 9.74 32.31 -7.97
CA ILE A 304 8.75 32.82 -7.02
C ILE A 304 9.47 33.75 -6.04
N GLU A 305 9.08 35.01 -6.02
CA GLU A 305 9.59 36.02 -5.09
C GLU A 305 8.95 35.84 -3.70
N PRO A 306 9.61 36.32 -2.62
CA PRO A 306 9.09 36.24 -1.25
C PRO A 306 7.68 36.85 -1.07
N ASN A 307 7.36 37.87 -1.87
CA ASN A 307 6.04 38.52 -1.86
C ASN A 307 4.94 37.75 -2.60
N GLY A 308 5.26 36.57 -3.16
CA GLY A 308 4.34 35.74 -3.93
C GLY A 308 4.22 36.11 -5.41
N LYS A 309 4.91 37.15 -5.90
CA LYS A 309 5.00 37.41 -7.34
C LYS A 309 5.86 36.35 -8.01
N TRP A 310 5.57 36.02 -9.25
CA TRP A 310 6.36 35.06 -10.02
C TRP A 310 6.79 35.61 -11.36
N SER A 311 7.92 35.14 -11.87
CA SER A 311 8.44 35.50 -13.19
C SER A 311 9.01 34.28 -13.92
N SER A 312 8.95 34.30 -15.25
CA SER A 312 9.51 33.25 -16.12
C SER A 312 10.93 33.56 -16.59
N LYS A 313 11.46 34.74 -16.25
CA LYS A 313 12.82 35.14 -16.62
C LYS A 313 13.77 34.67 -15.52
N PRO A 314 14.95 34.13 -15.86
CA PRO A 314 16.00 34.00 -14.86
C PRO A 314 16.26 35.38 -14.25
N PRO A 315 16.59 35.48 -12.95
CA PRO A 315 16.90 36.75 -12.32
C PRO A 315 17.94 37.47 -13.17
N LYS A 316 17.59 38.64 -13.70
CA LYS A 316 18.61 39.50 -14.31
C LYS A 316 19.43 40.02 -13.14
N GLU A 317 20.72 39.72 -13.09
CA GLU A 317 21.65 40.53 -12.32
C GLU A 317 21.41 42.00 -12.70
N ASP A 318 21.26 42.87 -11.70
CA ASP A 318 20.99 44.28 -11.89
C ASP A 318 22.06 44.88 -12.82
N SER A 319 21.67 45.11 -14.09
CA SER A 319 22.46 45.90 -15.02
C SER A 319 22.46 47.34 -14.49
N SER A 320 23.55 47.71 -13.82
CA SER A 320 23.85 49.07 -13.43
C SER A 320 23.80 50.02 -14.65
N PRO A 321 23.43 51.30 -14.45
CA PRO A 321 23.13 52.19 -15.57
C PRO A 321 24.42 52.55 -16.32
N SER A 322 24.39 52.32 -17.63
CA SER A 322 25.40 52.69 -18.62
C SER A 322 25.84 54.16 -18.49
N ARG A 323 27.11 54.38 -18.13
CA ARG A 323 27.84 55.62 -18.44
C ARG A 323 28.42 55.53 -19.86
N PRO A 324 28.45 56.61 -20.65
CA PRO A 324 28.95 56.54 -22.01
C PRO A 324 30.45 56.87 -22.14
N ARG A 325 31.06 56.19 -23.12
CA ARG A 325 32.14 56.62 -24.03
C ARG A 325 33.60 56.41 -23.59
N GLY A 326 34.32 55.61 -24.39
CA GLY A 326 35.67 55.97 -24.84
C GLY A 326 36.76 54.88 -24.85
N ALA A 327 36.99 54.30 -26.04
CA ALA A 327 38.24 53.75 -26.58
C ALA A 327 38.82 52.41 -26.04
N PRO A 328 39.58 51.67 -26.89
CA PRO A 328 39.83 50.23 -26.76
C PRO A 328 41.27 49.91 -26.29
N VAL A 329 41.55 48.60 -26.19
CA VAL A 329 42.84 47.89 -26.42
C VAL A 329 43.28 47.01 -25.22
N GLU A 330 43.35 45.69 -25.48
CA GLU A 330 44.32 44.62 -25.06
C GLU A 330 44.72 44.53 -23.56
N ASP A 331 45.03 43.39 -22.94
CA ASP A 331 45.10 41.95 -23.19
C ASP A 331 45.14 41.33 -21.76
N ASP A 332 45.15 40.01 -21.69
CA ASP A 332 45.79 39.21 -20.62
C ASP A 332 45.04 38.88 -19.30
N GLU A 333 44.96 37.55 -19.16
CA GLU A 333 45.16 36.72 -17.98
C GLU A 333 43.96 36.30 -17.10
N ASP A 334 43.72 34.98 -17.21
CA ASP A 334 43.28 34.01 -16.20
C ASP A 334 42.93 34.57 -14.82
N ASP A 335 41.66 34.37 -14.44
CA ASP A 335 41.34 34.05 -13.05
C ASP A 335 40.22 33.00 -13.02
N ASP A 336 40.65 31.75 -12.77
CA ASP A 336 39.82 30.64 -12.39
C ASP A 336 39.09 30.96 -11.08
N LEU A 337 37.75 31.03 -11.10
CA LEU A 337 36.94 31.04 -9.88
C LEU A 337 36.12 29.76 -9.78
N GLU A 338 36.52 28.94 -8.80
CA GLU A 338 35.83 27.76 -8.30
C GLU A 338 34.36 28.07 -7.97
N VAL A 339 33.44 27.42 -8.69
CA VAL A 339 32.07 27.26 -8.20
C VAL A 339 32.04 26.03 -7.31
N SER A 340 31.85 26.26 -6.02
CA SER A 340 31.59 25.22 -5.04
C SER A 340 30.24 24.54 -5.34
N GLU A 341 30.30 23.31 -5.86
CA GLU A 341 29.14 22.44 -6.01
C GLU A 341 28.61 22.04 -4.63
N ILE A 342 27.44 22.56 -4.26
CA ILE A 342 26.64 22.01 -3.17
C ILE A 342 26.01 20.70 -3.66
N ILE A 343 26.57 19.59 -3.20
CA ILE A 343 26.04 18.25 -3.37
C ILE A 343 24.79 18.08 -2.50
N ILE A 344 23.61 17.94 -3.12
CA ILE A 344 22.50 17.16 -2.54
C ILE A 344 22.14 16.07 -3.54
N GLY A 345 22.36 14.83 -3.11
CA GLY A 345 22.49 13.66 -3.95
C GLY A 345 21.24 13.22 -4.70
N GLY A 346 21.48 12.69 -5.90
CA GLY A 346 20.54 11.92 -6.69
C GLY A 346 21.24 11.39 -7.94
N ARG A 347 21.47 10.07 -7.99
CA ARG A 347 22.27 9.35 -8.98
C ARG A 347 21.92 9.71 -10.43
N ARG A 348 22.90 10.24 -11.18
CA ARG A 348 22.91 10.28 -12.64
C ARG A 348 23.75 9.10 -13.15
N LEU A 349 23.11 8.16 -13.83
CA LEU A 349 23.77 7.23 -14.74
C LEU A 349 23.69 7.87 -16.11
N GLU A 350 24.82 8.29 -16.70
CA GLU A 350 25.03 8.21 -18.16
C GLU A 350 26.52 8.11 -18.52
N THR A 351 26.83 6.99 -19.17
CA THR A 351 27.70 6.77 -20.34
C THR A 351 28.87 7.73 -20.64
N PRO A 352 30.11 7.21 -20.77
CA PRO A 352 31.14 7.85 -21.57
C PRO A 352 31.26 7.22 -22.97
N LYS A 353 31.29 8.08 -24.00
CA LYS A 353 31.73 7.75 -25.35
C LYS A 353 33.26 7.87 -25.46
N LYS A 354 33.84 6.84 -26.08
CA LYS A 354 35.07 6.77 -26.91
C LYS A 354 36.41 7.24 -26.32
N LEU A 355 37.38 6.30 -26.30
CA LEU A 355 38.52 6.37 -27.23
C LEU A 355 39.09 4.96 -27.49
N SER A 356 39.60 4.78 -28.71
CA SER A 356 40.07 3.54 -29.34
C SER A 356 41.49 3.15 -28.93
N HIS A 357 41.73 1.84 -28.77
CA HIS A 357 43.00 1.22 -29.14
C HIS A 357 42.75 -0.22 -29.65
N CYS A 358 43.34 -0.53 -30.81
CA CYS A 358 43.30 -1.83 -31.48
C CYS A 358 44.21 -2.85 -30.79
N THR A 359 43.75 -4.10 -30.69
CA THR A 359 44.51 -5.31 -31.02
C THR A 359 43.57 -6.52 -31.18
N ASP A 360 43.61 -7.08 -32.39
CA ASP A 360 43.46 -8.47 -32.84
C ASP A 360 42.38 -9.42 -32.26
N THR A 361 41.56 -9.93 -33.20
CA THR A 361 40.73 -11.13 -33.06
C THR A 361 41.52 -12.37 -33.52
N PRO A 362 41.09 -13.57 -33.09
CA PRO A 362 40.52 -14.42 -34.15
C PRO A 362 39.16 -15.02 -33.80
N SER A 363 38.46 -15.29 -34.90
CA SER A 363 37.12 -15.80 -35.08
C SER A 363 36.98 -17.31 -34.78
N SER A 364 35.78 -17.75 -34.41
CA SER A 364 35.09 -19.03 -34.74
C SER A 364 33.81 -19.10 -33.89
N GLY A 365 32.58 -18.96 -34.42
CA GLY A 365 31.80 -19.99 -35.13
C GLY A 365 31.35 -21.09 -34.16
N GLY A 366 30.09 -21.48 -33.95
CA GLY A 366 28.76 -21.14 -34.44
C GLY A 366 27.79 -22.18 -33.83
N ARG A 367 26.48 -21.86 -33.80
CA ARG A 367 25.33 -22.78 -33.82
C ARG A 367 25.04 -23.80 -32.68
N ASP A 368 23.81 -23.64 -32.18
CA ASP A 368 22.75 -24.65 -32.10
C ASP A 368 22.65 -25.68 -30.93
N HIS A 369 21.47 -25.60 -30.31
CA HIS A 369 20.56 -26.68 -29.92
C HIS A 369 20.90 -27.65 -28.75
N SER A 370 20.01 -27.55 -27.74
CA SER A 370 19.40 -28.54 -26.84
C SER A 370 19.97 -29.96 -26.66
N SER A 371 19.83 -30.37 -25.39
CA SER A 371 19.58 -31.71 -24.83
C SER A 371 20.78 -32.59 -24.48
N THR A 372 21.01 -32.80 -23.18
CA THR A 372 20.89 -34.09 -22.47
C THR A 372 21.55 -33.99 -21.08
N ALA A 373 20.90 -34.55 -20.06
CA ALA A 373 21.52 -34.84 -18.76
C ALA A 373 22.45 -36.07 -18.90
N PRO A 374 23.48 -36.25 -18.05
CA PRO A 374 23.23 -36.96 -16.80
C PRO A 374 24.13 -36.59 -15.58
N ARG A 375 23.57 -36.89 -14.40
CA ARG A 375 24.18 -37.41 -13.14
C ARG A 375 25.61 -36.99 -12.74
N GLY A 376 25.74 -36.48 -11.51
CA GLY A 376 26.99 -36.57 -10.74
C GLY A 376 27.02 -35.66 -9.50
N SER A 377 26.89 -36.25 -8.32
CA SER A 377 27.12 -35.63 -7.00
C SER A 377 28.59 -35.17 -6.86
N HIS A 378 28.85 -34.01 -6.25
CA HIS A 378 29.80 -33.81 -5.14
C HIS A 378 29.90 -32.33 -4.70
N SER A 379 29.53 -32.11 -3.43
CA SER A 379 30.10 -31.18 -2.44
C SER A 379 31.03 -30.03 -2.89
N ALA A 380 30.57 -28.78 -2.73
CA ALA A 380 31.38 -27.70 -2.14
C ALA A 380 30.47 -26.55 -1.65
N LYS A 381 30.44 -26.35 -0.33
CA LYS A 381 29.77 -25.21 0.33
C LYS A 381 30.50 -23.91 -0.02
N ARG A 382 29.78 -22.90 -0.54
CA ARG A 382 30.25 -21.50 -0.50
C ARG A 382 29.93 -20.89 0.87
N PRO A 383 30.83 -20.12 1.49
CA PRO A 383 30.53 -19.39 2.72
C PRO A 383 29.62 -18.18 2.43
N ALA A 384 28.77 -17.83 3.40
CA ALA A 384 27.88 -16.68 3.36
C ALA A 384 28.67 -15.36 3.57
N PRO A 385 28.22 -14.24 2.99
CA PRO A 385 28.89 -12.94 3.11
C PRO A 385 28.79 -12.35 4.53
N ALA A 386 29.90 -11.81 5.02
CA ALA A 386 29.97 -11.08 6.28
C ALA A 386 29.25 -9.73 6.14
N VAL A 387 28.28 -9.48 7.04
CA VAL A 387 27.67 -8.16 7.24
C VAL A 387 28.44 -7.50 8.38
N ILE A 388 29.00 -6.33 8.10
CA ILE A 388 29.66 -5.47 9.08
C ILE A 388 28.54 -4.73 9.83
N ASP A 389 28.45 -4.99 11.13
CA ASP A 389 27.58 -4.27 12.06
C ASP A 389 28.43 -3.18 12.76
N LEU A 390 28.02 -1.93 12.61
CA LEU A 390 28.66 -0.74 13.19
C LEU A 390 27.74 -0.07 14.21
N THR A 391 27.24 -0.83 15.19
CA THR A 391 26.69 -0.25 16.42
C THR A 391 27.09 -1.06 17.65
N LEU A 392 28.21 -0.69 18.27
CA LEU A 392 28.49 -1.04 19.67
C LEU A 392 28.90 0.24 20.42
N SER A 393 28.06 0.65 21.35
CA SER A 393 28.43 1.47 22.50
C SER A 393 27.61 1.01 23.72
N SER A 394 28.31 0.53 24.75
CA SER A 394 27.86 0.28 26.15
C SER A 394 26.75 -0.77 26.35
N ASP A 395 26.69 -1.60 27.39
CA ASP A 395 27.46 -1.80 28.63
C ASP A 395 26.96 -3.13 29.24
N ASP A 396 27.81 -3.81 30.02
CA ASP A 396 27.59 -4.89 31.01
C ASP A 396 26.40 -5.89 30.92
N GLU A 397 26.71 -7.19 30.80
CA GLU A 397 26.24 -8.26 31.74
C GLU A 397 26.95 -9.62 31.50
N GLU A 398 27.17 -10.36 32.61
CA GLU A 398 27.95 -11.61 32.78
C GLU A 398 27.49 -12.87 32.01
N PRO A 399 28.34 -13.92 31.87
CA PRO A 399 28.14 -14.98 30.88
C PRO A 399 27.22 -16.13 31.35
N ILE A 400 26.16 -16.39 30.58
CA ILE A 400 25.31 -17.59 30.73
C ILE A 400 25.90 -18.76 29.91
N GLN A 401 26.28 -19.84 30.60
CA GLN A 401 26.74 -21.11 30.00
C GLN A 401 25.65 -21.78 29.15
N ARG A 402 26.03 -22.23 27.95
CA ARG A 402 25.15 -22.99 27.03
C ARG A 402 25.16 -24.49 27.37
N PRO A 403 24.00 -25.18 27.40
CA PRO A 403 23.96 -26.62 27.61
C PRO A 403 24.49 -27.40 26.38
N SER A 404 25.15 -28.52 26.65
CA SER A 404 25.79 -29.38 25.67
C SER A 404 24.78 -30.17 24.81
N LYS A 405 25.12 -30.33 23.53
CA LYS A 405 24.32 -30.98 22.50
C LYS A 405 24.49 -32.50 22.59
N ARG A 406 23.45 -33.24 22.98
CA ARG A 406 23.46 -34.72 22.97
C ARG A 406 23.43 -35.26 21.53
N GLN A 407 24.42 -36.10 21.20
CA GLN A 407 24.46 -36.91 19.99
C GLN A 407 23.52 -38.12 20.12
N HIS A 408 22.80 -38.43 19.04
CA HIS A 408 22.02 -39.65 18.90
C HIS A 408 22.92 -40.77 18.35
N THR A 409 23.10 -41.84 19.10
CA THR A 409 23.67 -43.11 18.61
C THR A 409 22.60 -44.19 18.65
N TYR A 410 22.46 -44.90 17.52
CA TYR A 410 21.69 -46.14 17.41
C TYR A 410 22.60 -47.32 17.76
N THR A 411 22.15 -48.19 18.66
CA THR A 411 22.64 -49.57 18.76
C THR A 411 21.49 -50.53 19.07
N TYR A 412 21.34 -51.53 18.21
CA TYR A 412 20.53 -52.74 18.39
C TYR A 412 21.16 -53.63 19.46
N HIS A 413 20.37 -54.24 20.35
CA HIS A 413 20.61 -55.60 20.87
C HIS A 413 19.34 -56.25 21.47
N ARG A 414 19.35 -57.59 21.40
CA ARG A 414 18.28 -58.61 21.58
C ARG A 414 17.85 -58.87 23.03
N GLY A 415 16.59 -59.33 23.19
CA GLY A 415 16.09 -60.33 24.17
C GLY A 415 16.13 -59.90 25.65
N THR A 416 15.10 -60.06 26.48
CA THR A 416 14.35 -61.29 26.79
C THR A 416 13.14 -60.89 27.68
N THR A 417 11.99 -61.52 27.47
CA THR A 417 10.75 -61.50 28.29
C THR A 417 10.92 -62.20 29.67
N PRO A 418 9.92 -62.25 30.59
CA PRO A 418 8.75 -61.41 30.98
C PRO A 418 8.72 -61.27 32.56
N PRO A 419 7.60 -61.18 33.35
CA PRO A 419 6.16 -60.99 33.07
C PRO A 419 5.30 -60.15 34.08
N TRP A 420 3.99 -59.99 33.77
CA TRP A 420 2.79 -59.73 34.63
C TRP A 420 2.78 -58.42 35.48
N LEU A 421 1.78 -57.52 35.40
CA LEU A 421 0.37 -57.70 35.82
C LEU A 421 -0.59 -56.70 35.12
N SER A 422 -1.76 -57.24 34.79
CA SER A 422 -3.09 -56.63 34.55
C SER A 422 -3.48 -55.59 35.61
N GLU A 423 -4.33 -54.58 35.38
CA GLU A 423 -5.75 -54.66 34.99
C GLU A 423 -6.26 -53.33 34.40
N SER A 424 -7.23 -53.42 33.49
CA SER A 424 -8.17 -52.35 33.13
C SER A 424 -9.59 -52.85 33.41
N PRO A 425 -10.51 -52.03 33.96
CA PRO A 425 -11.90 -52.42 34.11
C PRO A 425 -12.71 -52.07 32.85
N VAL A 426 -13.58 -53.00 32.43
CA VAL A 426 -14.60 -52.83 31.40
C VAL A 426 -15.98 -53.02 32.02
N ASN A 427 -16.87 -52.05 31.74
CA ASN A 427 -18.34 -52.04 31.68
C ASN A 427 -19.16 -53.01 32.55
N HIS A 428 -20.23 -52.50 33.17
CA HIS A 428 -21.61 -52.62 32.65
C HIS A 428 -22.62 -51.77 33.45
N GLN A 429 -23.54 -51.16 32.71
CA GLN A 429 -24.86 -50.66 33.13
C GLN A 429 -25.79 -51.84 33.53
N PRO A 430 -26.99 -51.64 34.12
CA PRO A 430 -27.84 -50.43 34.16
C PRO A 430 -27.69 -49.55 35.40
#